data_AF-A0A2K3K941-F1
#
_entry.id   AF-A0A2K3K941-F1
#
_cell.length_a   1.000
_cell.length_b   1.000
_cell.length_c   1.000
_cell.angle_alpha   90.00
_cell.angle_beta   90.00
_cell.angle_gamma   90.00
#
_symmetry.space_group_name_H-M   'P 1'
#
loop_
_entity.id
_entity.type
_entity.pdbx_description
1 polymer ?
#
loop_
_entity_poly.entity_id
_entity_poly.type
_entity_poly.pdbx_seq_one_letter_code
_entity_poly.pdbx_strand_id
1 'polypeptide(L)'
;MTLISDEMKRIDIIGTDKNFCGCKLRSTCELPCACELGGYTTSGVLIPLDSIHSHRKKLTMEEPLEDVTKDEYELDMSHAMEAIWTRFQSLDIVGKRALKSKVFELAYPASSSLCPPLVEVSHTLQGPL
;
A
#
# COMPACT_ATOMS: atom_id res chain seq x y z
N MET A 1 14.99 6.37 -9.22
CA MET A 1 14.49 5.14 -8.55
C MET A 1 15.64 4.13 -8.42
N THR A 2 16.12 3.80 -7.22
CA THR A 2 17.28 2.87 -7.01
C THR A 2 16.93 1.58 -6.26
N LEU A 3 15.65 1.36 -5.91
CA LEU A 3 15.22 0.32 -4.97
C LEU A 3 15.69 -1.11 -5.31
N ILE A 4 15.63 -1.50 -6.58
CA ILE A 4 16.09 -2.84 -7.00
C ILE A 4 17.62 -2.91 -6.99
N SER A 5 18.31 -1.86 -7.45
CA SER A 5 19.78 -1.82 -7.48
C SER A 5 20.38 -1.93 -6.07
N ASP A 6 19.73 -1.28 -5.10
CA ASP A 6 20.16 -1.37 -3.70
C ASP A 6 19.90 -2.75 -3.11
N GLU A 7 18.81 -3.43 -3.49
CA GLU A 7 18.60 -4.83 -3.08
C GLU A 7 19.52 -5.83 -3.78
N MET A 8 19.94 -5.56 -5.01
CA MET A 8 20.93 -6.42 -5.67
C MET A 8 22.27 -6.43 -4.92
N LYS A 9 22.70 -5.29 -4.37
CA LYS A 9 23.93 -5.22 -3.53
C LYS A 9 23.80 -6.03 -2.24
N ARG A 10 22.58 -6.22 -1.73
CA ARG A 10 22.35 -6.99 -0.50
C ARG A 10 22.39 -8.49 -0.74
N ILE A 11 22.35 -8.98 -1.98
CA ILE A 11 22.36 -10.42 -2.30
C ILE A 11 23.59 -11.12 -1.74
N ASP A 12 24.78 -10.50 -1.82
CA ASP A 12 26.03 -11.13 -1.35
C ASP A 12 26.03 -11.41 0.16
N ILE A 13 25.26 -10.62 0.91
CA ILE A 13 25.14 -10.74 2.38
C ILE A 13 23.92 -11.57 2.76
N ILE A 14 22.79 -11.36 2.09
CA ILE A 14 21.51 -12.00 2.40
C ILE A 14 21.38 -13.41 1.82
N GLY A 15 21.97 -13.64 0.65
CA GLY A 15 21.75 -14.83 -0.16
C GLY A 15 20.27 -15.05 -0.44
N THR A 16 19.76 -16.23 -0.09
CA THR A 16 18.35 -16.62 -0.23
C THR A 16 17.60 -16.71 1.11
N ASP A 17 18.20 -16.25 2.21
CA ASP A 17 17.60 -16.36 3.55
C ASP A 17 16.53 -15.28 3.77
N LYS A 18 15.27 -15.71 3.88
CA LYS A 18 14.11 -14.83 4.11
C LYS A 18 14.12 -14.17 5.49
N ASN A 19 14.58 -14.87 6.52
CA ASN A 19 14.62 -14.35 7.89
C ASN A 19 15.64 -13.22 7.98
N PHE A 20 16.80 -13.40 7.34
CA PHE A 20 17.83 -12.38 7.31
C PHE A 20 17.50 -11.22 6.35
N CYS A 21 16.76 -11.49 5.26
CA CYS A 21 16.33 -10.47 4.31
C CYS A 21 15.34 -9.45 4.90
N GLY A 22 14.43 -9.91 5.77
CA GLY A 22 13.32 -9.12 6.30
C GLY A 22 12.23 -8.74 5.28
N CYS A 23 12.37 -9.15 4.02
CA CYS A 23 11.40 -9.03 2.91
C CYS A 23 10.65 -7.68 2.79
N LYS A 24 11.27 -6.57 3.21
CA LYS A 24 10.61 -5.26 3.32
C LYS A 24 10.16 -4.74 1.95
N LEU A 25 11.00 -4.85 0.94
CA LEU A 25 10.66 -4.40 -0.42
C LEU A 25 9.45 -5.18 -0.99
N ARG A 26 9.34 -6.47 -0.66
CA ARG A 26 8.21 -7.31 -1.02
C ARG A 26 6.93 -6.86 -0.32
N SER A 27 6.99 -6.59 0.99
CA SER A 27 5.80 -6.22 1.77
C SER A 27 5.33 -4.78 1.57
N THR A 28 6.24 -3.83 1.30
CA THR A 28 5.88 -2.41 1.19
C THR A 28 5.75 -1.91 -0.24
N CYS A 29 6.45 -2.53 -1.19
CA CYS A 29 6.50 -2.06 -2.56
C CYS A 29 6.09 -3.12 -3.58
N GLU A 30 5.80 -4.35 -3.14
CA GLU A 30 5.42 -5.48 -3.99
C GLU A 30 6.43 -5.77 -5.11
N LEU A 31 7.71 -5.47 -4.83
CA LEU A 31 8.84 -5.74 -5.70
C LEU A 31 9.71 -6.85 -5.10
N PRO A 32 10.45 -7.60 -5.94
CA PRO A 32 11.33 -8.66 -5.44
C PRO A 32 12.39 -8.11 -4.48
N CYS A 33 12.49 -8.72 -3.31
CA CYS A 33 13.50 -8.37 -2.31
C CYS A 33 14.81 -9.16 -2.50
N ALA A 34 15.87 -8.81 -1.75
CA ALA A 34 17.19 -9.42 -1.92
C ALA A 34 17.20 -10.95 -1.91
N CYS A 35 16.44 -11.61 -1.02
CA CYS A 35 16.39 -13.08 -0.97
C CYS A 35 15.74 -13.74 -2.20
N GLU A 36 14.77 -13.06 -2.83
CA GLU A 36 14.14 -13.53 -4.05
C GLU A 36 15.03 -13.28 -5.26
N LEU A 37 15.66 -12.09 -5.31
CA LEU A 37 16.66 -11.74 -6.31
C LEU A 37 17.87 -12.67 -6.27
N GLY A 38 18.31 -13.08 -5.08
CA GLY A 38 19.35 -14.09 -4.91
C GLY A 38 18.96 -15.41 -5.55
N GLY A 39 17.73 -15.87 -5.34
CA GLY A 39 17.21 -17.08 -5.97
C GLY A 39 17.18 -17.00 -7.51
N TYR A 40 16.75 -15.86 -8.06
CA TYR A 40 16.77 -15.60 -9.51
C TYR A 40 18.20 -15.58 -10.06
N THR A 41 19.12 -14.93 -9.35
CA THR A 41 20.54 -14.84 -9.74
C THR A 41 21.20 -16.22 -9.74
N THR A 42 20.97 -17.03 -8.70
CA THR A 42 21.51 -18.40 -8.61
C THR A 42 20.93 -19.33 -9.67
N SER A 43 19.65 -19.17 -10.01
CA SER A 43 18.99 -19.98 -11.04
C SER A 43 19.22 -19.49 -12.48
N GLY A 44 19.86 -18.33 -12.66
CA GLY A 44 20.03 -17.70 -13.97
C GLY A 44 18.72 -17.24 -14.62
N VAL A 45 17.64 -17.15 -13.84
CA VAL A 45 16.31 -16.77 -14.30
C VAL A 45 16.15 -15.26 -14.17
N LEU A 46 15.63 -14.61 -15.21
CA LEU A 46 15.27 -13.20 -15.14
C LEU A 46 14.11 -13.01 -14.16
N ILE A 47 13.99 -11.81 -13.57
CA ILE A 47 12.89 -11.49 -12.66
C ILE A 47 11.55 -11.79 -13.36
N PRO A 48 10.76 -12.77 -12.87
CA PRO A 48 9.51 -13.13 -13.50
C PRO A 48 8.53 -11.96 -13.41
N LEU A 49 7.91 -11.58 -14.53
CA LEU A 49 6.90 -10.52 -14.51
C LEU A 49 5.77 -10.86 -13.54
N ASP A 50 5.40 -12.12 -13.39
CA ASP A 50 4.32 -12.54 -12.47
C ASP A 50 4.69 -12.42 -11.00
N SER A 51 5.98 -12.26 -10.69
CA SER A 51 6.44 -11.95 -9.34
C SER A 51 6.32 -10.47 -9.00
N ILE A 52 5.99 -9.60 -9.96
CA ILE A 52 5.80 -8.16 -9.77
C ILE A 52 4.31 -7.86 -9.83
N HIS A 53 3.79 -7.07 -8.89
CA HIS A 53 2.38 -6.69 -8.94
C HIS A 53 2.07 -5.87 -10.20
N SER A 54 0.87 -6.03 -10.76
CA SER A 54 0.42 -5.36 -12.00
C SER A 54 0.67 -3.84 -11.98
N HIS A 55 0.40 -3.20 -10.84
CA HIS A 55 0.65 -1.78 -10.58
C HIS A 55 2.13 -1.35 -10.75
N ARG A 56 3.09 -2.27 -10.50
CA ARG A 56 4.54 -2.04 -10.65
C ARG A 56 5.09 -2.50 -12.00
N LYS A 57 4.38 -3.37 -12.74
CA LYS A 57 4.80 -3.81 -14.08
C LYS A 57 4.81 -2.65 -15.09
N LYS A 58 4.04 -1.59 -14.84
CA LYS A 58 4.01 -0.38 -15.68
C LYS A 58 5.28 0.45 -15.42
N LEU A 59 6.34 0.16 -16.17
CA LEU A 59 7.49 1.05 -16.29
C LEU A 59 7.06 2.24 -17.16
N THR A 60 6.78 3.38 -16.54
CA THR A 60 6.61 4.63 -17.31
C THR A 60 7.99 5.01 -17.83
N MET A 61 8.25 4.70 -19.10
CA MET A 61 9.49 5.08 -19.81
C MET A 61 9.41 6.51 -20.37
N GLU A 62 8.25 7.13 -20.24
CA GLU A 62 8.06 8.53 -20.53
C GLU A 62 8.81 9.29 -19.42
N GLU A 63 9.77 10.15 -19.78
CA GLU A 63 10.04 11.32 -18.93
C GLU A 63 8.67 11.90 -18.55
N PRO A 64 8.46 12.43 -17.33
CA PRO A 64 7.22 13.13 -17.03
C PRO A 64 7.06 14.24 -18.07
N LEU A 65 6.39 13.92 -19.17
CA LEU A 65 5.68 14.88 -19.96
C LEU A 65 4.72 15.39 -18.91
N GLU A 66 4.91 16.65 -18.57
CA GLU A 66 3.92 17.46 -17.91
C GLU A 66 2.66 17.46 -18.81
N ASP A 67 1.97 16.32 -18.92
CA ASP A 67 0.56 16.29 -19.24
C ASP A 67 -0.19 16.48 -17.91
N VAL A 68 0.07 17.64 -17.30
CA VAL A 68 -0.59 18.16 -16.10
C VAL A 68 -2.09 18.29 -16.34
N THR A 69 -2.56 18.19 -17.59
CA THR A 69 -3.96 18.46 -17.90
C THR A 69 -4.90 17.28 -17.66
N LYS A 70 -4.36 16.05 -17.51
CA LYS A 70 -5.17 14.85 -17.31
C LYS A 70 -5.18 14.33 -15.85
N ASP A 71 -4.14 14.56 -15.07
CA ASP A 71 -4.15 14.20 -13.63
C ASP A 71 -4.72 15.31 -12.72
N GLU A 72 -4.75 16.57 -13.18
CA GLU A 72 -5.29 17.69 -12.39
C GLU A 72 -6.81 17.59 -12.19
N TYR A 73 -7.55 17.01 -13.16
CA TYR A 73 -8.99 16.76 -12.97
C TYR A 73 -9.29 15.62 -11.98
N GLU A 74 -8.39 14.62 -11.85
CA GLU A 74 -8.58 13.51 -10.89
C GLU A 74 -8.26 13.93 -9.45
N LEU A 75 -7.47 14.99 -9.29
CA LEU A 75 -7.11 15.56 -7.99
C LEU A 75 -8.01 16.74 -7.56
N ASP A 76 -8.91 17.21 -8.43
CA ASP A 76 -9.85 18.28 -8.08
C ASP A 76 -10.93 17.79 -7.09
N MET A 77 -10.79 18.19 -5.83
CA MET A 77 -11.76 17.90 -4.78
C MET A 77 -12.96 18.85 -4.78
N SER A 78 -12.99 19.89 -5.61
CA SER A 78 -14.01 20.95 -5.56
C SER A 78 -15.41 20.38 -5.73
N HIS A 79 -15.61 19.52 -6.74
CA HIS A 79 -16.89 18.85 -6.97
C HIS A 79 -17.32 17.94 -5.81
N ALA A 80 -16.37 17.20 -5.22
CA ALA A 80 -16.66 16.33 -4.08
C ALA A 80 -17.07 17.15 -2.84
N MET A 81 -16.36 18.26 -2.58
CA MET A 81 -16.66 19.16 -1.46
C MET A 81 -18.01 19.87 -1.66
N GLU A 82 -18.33 20.29 -2.89
CA GLU A 82 -19.63 20.88 -3.22
C GLU A 82 -20.78 19.88 -3.02
N ALA A 83 -20.61 18.63 -3.46
CA ALA A 83 -21.61 17.58 -3.25
C ALA A 83 -21.85 17.29 -1.76
N ILE A 84 -20.77 17.25 -0.96
CA ILE A 84 -20.85 17.09 0.50
C ILE A 84 -21.58 18.29 1.13
N TRP A 85 -21.24 19.51 0.72
CA TRP A 85 -21.88 20.74 1.23
C TRP A 85 -23.37 20.79 0.89
N THR A 86 -23.73 20.48 -0.35
CA THR A 86 -25.12 20.43 -0.82
C THR A 86 -25.92 19.40 -0.02
N ARG A 87 -25.38 18.19 0.14
CA ARG A 87 -25.99 17.15 0.98
C ARG A 87 -26.15 17.62 2.42
N PHE A 88 -25.13 18.25 3.00
CA PHE A 88 -25.17 18.77 4.36
C PHE A 88 -26.34 19.74 4.55
N GLN A 89 -26.56 20.67 3.62
CA GLN A 89 -27.67 21.64 3.73
C GLN A 89 -29.05 20.98 3.70
N SER A 90 -29.21 19.91 2.91
CA SER A 90 -30.47 19.17 2.76
C SER A 90 -30.87 18.32 3.98
N LEU A 91 -29.94 18.07 4.91
CA LEU A 91 -30.18 17.20 6.07
C LEU A 91 -30.76 17.96 7.27
N ASP A 92 -31.42 17.21 8.15
CA ASP A 92 -31.86 17.67 9.47
C ASP A 92 -30.68 17.77 10.45
N ILE A 93 -30.94 18.23 11.69
CA ILE A 93 -29.89 18.45 12.69
C ILE A 93 -29.12 17.16 13.02
N VAL A 94 -29.81 16.01 13.05
CA VAL A 94 -29.19 14.71 13.34
C VAL A 94 -28.29 14.28 12.18
N GLY A 95 -28.79 14.35 10.95
CA GLY A 95 -28.02 14.03 9.74
C GLY A 95 -26.81 14.95 9.56
N LYS A 96 -26.96 16.26 9.83
CA LYS A 96 -25.85 17.23 9.80
C LYS A 96 -24.75 16.85 10.78
N ARG A 97 -25.10 16.45 12.00
CA ARG A 97 -24.11 16.02 13.01
C ARG A 97 -23.36 14.76 12.57
N ALA A 98 -24.09 13.76 12.05
CA ALA A 98 -23.50 12.52 11.57
C ALA A 98 -22.55 12.74 10.38
N LEU A 99 -22.98 13.53 9.39
CA LEU A 99 -22.17 13.84 8.21
C LEU A 99 -20.91 14.64 8.60
N LYS A 100 -21.05 15.64 9.48
CA LYS A 100 -19.91 16.42 10.00
C LYS A 100 -18.87 15.50 10.66
N SER A 101 -19.29 14.53 11.47
CA SER A 101 -18.37 13.58 12.13
C SER A 101 -17.56 12.79 11.10
N LYS A 102 -18.23 12.26 10.08
CA LYS A 102 -17.56 11.48 9.01
C LYS A 102 -16.57 12.31 8.20
N VAL A 103 -16.95 13.54 7.82
CA VAL A 103 -16.04 14.45 7.11
C VAL A 103 -14.83 14.80 7.97
N PHE A 104 -15.03 14.96 9.29
CA PHE A 104 -13.94 15.23 10.23
C PHE A 104 -12.98 14.04 10.37
N GLU A 105 -13.49 12.81 10.46
CA GLU A 105 -12.65 11.59 10.50
C GLU A 105 -11.76 11.45 9.26
N LEU A 106 -12.25 11.85 8.07
CA LEU A 106 -11.47 11.84 6.83
C LEU A 106 -10.31 12.86 6.88
N ALA A 107 -10.53 14.05 7.44
CA ALA A 107 -9.49 15.06 7.59
C ALA A 107 -8.50 14.72 8.72
N TYR A 108 -8.96 14.00 9.75
CA TYR A 108 -8.18 13.67 10.95
C TYR A 108 -8.30 12.18 11.28
N PRO A 109 -7.64 11.28 10.52
CA PRO A 109 -7.77 9.83 10.67
C PRO A 109 -7.30 9.31 12.05
N ALA A 110 -6.39 10.04 12.71
CA ALA A 110 -5.96 9.74 14.08
C ALA A 110 -7.06 9.94 15.14
N SER A 111 -8.16 10.62 14.79
CA SER A 111 -9.36 10.75 15.64
C SER A 111 -10.36 9.62 15.41
N SER A 112 -10.13 8.74 14.43
CA SER A 112 -10.98 7.57 14.21
C SER A 112 -10.76 6.56 15.33
N SER A 113 -11.84 6.23 16.05
CA SER A 113 -11.86 5.28 17.17
C SER A 113 -11.77 3.81 16.70
N LEU A 114 -11.04 3.53 15.62
CA LEU A 114 -10.85 2.18 15.11
C LEU A 114 -9.74 1.49 15.93
N CYS A 115 -10.09 1.00 17.11
CA CYS A 115 -9.29 -0.03 17.77
C CYS A 115 -9.23 -1.26 16.84
N PRO A 116 -8.07 -1.89 16.63
CA PRO A 116 -8.00 -3.14 15.90
C PRO A 116 -8.91 -4.19 16.58
N PRO A 117 -9.61 -5.05 15.82
CA PRO A 117 -10.41 -6.11 16.41
C PRO A 117 -9.50 -6.98 17.30
N LEU A 118 -9.93 -7.19 18.55
CA LEU A 118 -9.24 -8.04 19.51
C LEU A 118 -9.23 -9.46 18.93
N VAL A 119 -8.08 -9.90 18.44
CA VAL A 119 -7.89 -11.29 18.01
C VAL A 119 -7.92 -12.14 19.28
N GLU A 120 -9.05 -12.80 19.55
CA GLU A 120 -9.10 -13.85 20.56
C GLU A 120 -8.31 -15.06 20.05
N VAL A 121 -7.05 -15.18 20.49
CA VAL A 121 -6.24 -16.37 20.23
C VAL A 121 -6.66 -17.45 21.22
N SER A 122 -7.59 -18.31 20.81
CA SER A 122 -7.87 -19.56 21.51
C SER A 122 -6.77 -20.57 21.22
N HIS A 123 -5.73 -20.60 22.05
CA HIS A 123 -4.78 -21.72 22.09
C HIS A 123 -5.49 -22.96 22.64
N THR A 124 -5.79 -23.90 21.74
CA THR A 124 -6.12 -25.27 22.14
C THR A 124 -4.86 -26.10 21.91
N LEU A 125 -4.12 -26.41 22.98
CA LEU A 125 -3.10 -27.46 22.96
C LEU A 125 -3.22 -28.28 24.24
N GLN A 126 -3.90 -29.43 24.14
CA GLN A 126 -3.56 -30.58 24.98
C GLN A 126 -3.94 -31.90 24.28
N GLY A 127 -2.91 -32.74 24.04
CA GLY A 127 -3.01 -34.19 23.94
C GLY A 127 -2.35 -34.81 22.70
N PRO A 128 -1.89 -36.08 22.75
CA PRO A 128 -2.09 -37.07 23.82
C PRO A 128 -0.80 -37.74 24.38
N LEU A 129 -1.01 -38.50 25.46
CA LEU A 129 -0.12 -39.52 26.05
C LEU A 129 0.02 -40.74 25.14
#